data_AF-A0A1E7NL47-F1
#
_entry.id   AF-A0A1E7NL47-F1
#
_cell.length_a   1.000
_cell.length_b   1.000
_cell.length_c   1.000
_cell.angle_alpha   90.00
_cell.angle_beta   90.00
_cell.angle_gamma   90.00
#
_symmetry.space_group_name_H-M   'P 1'
#
loop_
_entity.id
_entity.type
_entity.pdbx_description
1 polymer ?
#
loop_
_entity_poly.entity_id
_entity_poly.type
_entity_poly.pdbx_seq_one_letter_code
_entity_poly.pdbx_strand_id
1 'polypeptide(L)'
;MNFESIISHMNDHHKSNLVDLCKKFGGIEQVQDVFLKSVDFNGLDLVYNDKENLRVEFPKKADENTIKDTIISLCMSAKSEQNFSGVEKELNEFMLSFNSVALATLNANGEVVCSYAPFVSTQWGNYIYISEVSEHFNNIKVNPNNIEIMFLEDESKAASVILRKRLRYRVNASFLERGERFDQIYDEFEKQTGGEGGIKTIRKMLDFHLVKLEFKKGRFVKGFGQAYDIENGNVSHVGASGNPHKFSHKH
;
A
#
# COMPACT_ATOMS: atom_id res chain seq x y z
N MET A 1 0.70 12.66 -29.42
CA MET A 1 1.09 11.25 -29.70
C MET A 1 -0.14 10.55 -30.29
N ASN A 2 -0.03 9.75 -31.36
CA ASN A 2 -1.21 9.13 -32.01
C ASN A 2 -1.48 7.73 -31.41
N PHE A 3 -2.71 7.47 -30.93
CA PHE A 3 -3.11 6.16 -30.41
C PHE A 3 -2.94 5.03 -31.44
N GLU A 4 -3.12 5.31 -32.74
CA GLU A 4 -2.94 4.33 -33.82
C GLU A 4 -1.50 3.77 -33.83
N SER A 5 -0.51 4.62 -33.56
CA SER A 5 0.90 4.20 -33.48
C SER A 5 1.13 3.31 -32.26
N ILE A 6 0.49 3.59 -31.12
CA ILE A 6 0.55 2.75 -29.92
C ILE A 6 -0.09 1.39 -30.20
N ILE A 7 -1.27 1.39 -30.81
CA ILE A 7 -2.02 0.18 -31.15
C ILE A 7 -1.20 -0.73 -32.08
N SER A 8 -0.66 -0.19 -33.18
CA SER A 8 0.20 -0.94 -34.10
C SER A 8 1.42 -1.50 -33.37
N HIS A 9 2.14 -0.67 -32.60
CA HIS A 9 3.34 -1.12 -31.90
C HIS A 9 3.05 -2.24 -30.88
N MET A 10 1.96 -2.13 -30.13
CA MET A 10 1.55 -3.15 -29.16
C MET A 10 1.17 -4.46 -29.85
N ASN A 11 0.43 -4.38 -30.96
CA ASN A 11 0.01 -5.56 -31.72
C ASN A 11 1.16 -6.23 -32.46
N ASP A 12 2.18 -5.48 -32.90
CA ASP A 12 3.30 -6.05 -33.65
C ASP A 12 4.39 -6.63 -32.74
N HIS A 13 4.58 -6.08 -31.53
CA HIS A 13 5.73 -6.39 -30.69
C HIS A 13 5.43 -6.88 -29.27
N HIS A 14 4.20 -6.67 -28.76
CA HIS A 14 3.88 -6.87 -27.33
C HIS A 14 2.65 -7.73 -27.09
N LYS A 15 2.26 -8.61 -28.03
CA LYS A 15 1.10 -9.51 -27.85
C LYS A 15 1.19 -10.37 -26.59
N SER A 16 2.39 -10.79 -26.18
CA SER A 16 2.59 -11.55 -24.93
C SER A 16 2.15 -10.75 -23.70
N ASN A 17 2.44 -9.44 -23.64
CA ASN A 17 1.96 -8.58 -22.56
C ASN A 17 0.44 -8.44 -22.58
N LEU A 18 -0.20 -8.44 -23.76
CA LEU A 18 -1.67 -8.42 -23.87
C LEU A 18 -2.29 -9.72 -23.32
N VAL A 19 -1.66 -10.88 -23.55
CA VAL A 19 -2.06 -12.15 -22.94
C VAL A 19 -2.00 -12.06 -21.41
N ASP A 20 -0.92 -11.50 -20.86
CA ASP A 20 -0.76 -11.33 -19.41
C ASP A 20 -1.83 -10.40 -18.83
N LEU A 21 -2.21 -9.34 -19.54
CA LEU A 21 -3.32 -8.45 -19.15
C LEU A 21 -4.66 -9.20 -19.13
N CYS A 22 -4.97 -9.99 -20.16
CA CYS A 22 -6.18 -10.81 -20.20
C CYS A 22 -6.24 -11.80 -19.02
N LYS A 23 -5.13 -12.50 -18.75
CA LYS A 23 -5.03 -13.43 -17.62
C LYS A 23 -5.23 -12.72 -16.28
N LYS A 24 -4.52 -11.61 -16.06
CA LYS A 24 -4.53 -10.92 -14.77
C LYS A 24 -5.82 -10.16 -14.50
N PHE A 25 -6.28 -9.33 -15.44
CA PHE A 25 -7.42 -8.44 -15.22
C PHE A 25 -8.75 -9.08 -15.61
N GLY A 26 -8.76 -9.97 -16.61
CA GLY A 26 -9.96 -10.71 -17.01
C GLY A 26 -10.12 -12.06 -16.33
N GLY A 27 -9.10 -12.59 -15.65
CA GLY A 27 -9.14 -13.94 -15.07
C GLY A 27 -9.24 -15.06 -16.12
N ILE A 28 -8.75 -14.82 -17.34
CA ILE A 28 -8.92 -15.73 -18.48
C ILE A 28 -7.75 -16.72 -18.52
N GLU A 29 -7.98 -18.01 -18.30
CA GLU A 29 -6.91 -19.01 -18.25
C GLU A 29 -6.24 -19.24 -19.62
N GLN A 30 -7.06 -19.38 -20.67
CA GLN A 30 -6.61 -19.62 -22.05
C GLN A 30 -7.01 -18.45 -22.95
N VAL A 31 -5.99 -17.78 -23.48
CA VAL A 31 -6.11 -16.60 -24.34
C VAL A 31 -5.50 -16.93 -25.69
N GLN A 32 -6.27 -16.74 -26.75
CA GLN A 32 -5.87 -16.89 -28.16
C GLN A 32 -6.24 -15.61 -28.93
N ASP A 33 -5.55 -15.35 -30.03
CA ASP A 33 -5.85 -14.27 -30.98
C ASP A 33 -6.05 -12.88 -30.35
N VAL A 34 -5.28 -12.58 -29.30
CA VAL A 34 -5.38 -11.29 -28.60
C VAL A 34 -4.82 -10.14 -29.44
N PHE A 35 -5.54 -9.03 -29.47
CA PHE A 35 -5.06 -7.75 -30.00
C PHE A 35 -5.67 -6.57 -29.26
N LEU A 36 -4.96 -5.45 -29.29
CA LEU A 36 -5.41 -4.17 -28.79
C LEU A 36 -6.28 -3.50 -29.86
N LYS A 37 -7.55 -3.24 -29.53
CA LYS A 37 -8.55 -2.65 -30.43
C LYS A 37 -8.56 -1.12 -30.34
N SER A 38 -8.56 -0.59 -29.12
CA SER A 38 -8.56 0.85 -28.87
C SER A 38 -7.84 1.21 -27.58
N VAL A 39 -7.41 2.47 -27.52
CA VAL A 39 -6.78 3.10 -26.36
C VAL A 39 -7.45 4.45 -26.16
N ASP A 40 -7.72 4.80 -24.91
CA ASP A 40 -8.07 6.16 -24.51
C ASP A 40 -7.28 6.54 -23.24
N PHE A 41 -7.51 7.73 -22.70
CA PHE A 41 -6.80 8.20 -21.51
C PHE A 41 -7.20 7.49 -20.20
N ASN A 42 -8.22 6.64 -20.21
CA ASN A 42 -8.68 5.87 -19.06
C ASN A 42 -8.31 4.39 -19.14
N GLY A 43 -7.85 3.86 -20.30
CA GLY A 43 -7.49 2.46 -20.39
C GLY A 43 -7.33 1.90 -21.81
N LEU A 44 -7.40 0.56 -21.86
CA LEU A 44 -7.19 -0.27 -23.04
C LEU A 44 -8.42 -1.15 -23.30
N ASP A 45 -8.82 -1.27 -24.56
CA ASP A 45 -9.82 -2.24 -25.00
C ASP A 45 -9.15 -3.36 -25.79
N LEU A 46 -9.19 -4.57 -25.24
CA LEU A 46 -8.61 -5.78 -25.81
C LEU A 46 -9.71 -6.63 -26.42
N VAL A 47 -9.40 -7.30 -27.53
CA VAL A 47 -10.20 -8.39 -28.08
C VAL A 47 -9.38 -9.66 -27.99
N TYR A 48 -10.00 -10.76 -27.59
CA TYR A 48 -9.37 -12.07 -27.47
C TYR A 48 -10.38 -13.17 -27.82
N ASN A 49 -9.89 -14.38 -28.11
CA ASN A 49 -10.69 -15.54 -28.49
C ASN A 49 -11.75 -15.15 -29.56
N ASP A 50 -11.27 -14.52 -30.63
CA ASP A 50 -12.00 -13.94 -31.76
C ASP A 50 -12.89 -12.71 -31.48
N LYS A 51 -13.80 -12.79 -30.50
CA LYS A 51 -14.90 -11.80 -30.33
C LYS A 51 -15.13 -11.32 -28.90
N GLU A 52 -14.41 -11.86 -27.93
CA GLU A 52 -14.58 -11.48 -26.54
C GLU A 52 -13.88 -10.15 -26.28
N ASN A 53 -14.54 -9.23 -25.56
CA ASN A 53 -13.97 -7.93 -25.21
C ASN A 53 -13.47 -7.93 -23.77
N LEU A 54 -12.39 -7.18 -23.51
CA LEU A 54 -11.92 -6.88 -22.17
C LEU A 54 -11.46 -5.44 -22.09
N ARG A 55 -12.12 -4.66 -21.23
CA ARG A 55 -11.66 -3.34 -20.81
C ARG A 55 -10.65 -3.49 -19.67
N VAL A 56 -9.48 -2.88 -19.80
CA VAL A 56 -8.50 -2.77 -18.72
C VAL A 56 -8.27 -1.29 -18.43
N GLU A 57 -8.75 -0.84 -17.27
CA GLU A 57 -8.63 0.56 -16.86
C GLU A 57 -7.24 0.88 -16.27
N PHE A 58 -6.78 2.10 -16.49
CA PHE A 58 -5.59 2.62 -15.83
C PHE A 58 -5.89 2.98 -14.37
N PRO A 59 -4.93 2.78 -13.45
CA PRO A 59 -5.09 3.20 -12.05
C PRO A 59 -5.41 4.69 -11.88
N LYS A 60 -4.93 5.52 -12.81
CA LYS A 60 -5.14 6.96 -12.88
C LYS A 60 -5.30 7.35 -14.34
N LYS A 61 -6.19 8.31 -14.62
CA LYS A 61 -6.35 8.89 -15.96
C LYS A 61 -5.02 9.48 -16.45
N ALA A 62 -4.63 9.08 -17.65
CA ALA A 62 -3.44 9.57 -18.34
C ALA A 62 -3.72 10.85 -19.15
N ASP A 63 -2.67 11.40 -19.72
CA ASP A 63 -2.68 12.49 -20.69
C ASP A 63 -1.71 12.18 -21.83
N GLU A 64 -1.57 13.10 -22.79
CA GLU A 64 -0.70 12.93 -23.96
C GLU A 64 0.77 12.67 -23.62
N ASN A 65 1.23 13.12 -22.45
CA ASN A 65 2.62 13.01 -22.00
C ASN A 65 2.85 11.73 -21.19
N THR A 66 1.82 11.24 -20.48
CA THR A 66 1.92 10.14 -19.53
C THR A 66 1.36 8.81 -20.03
N ILE A 67 0.60 8.81 -21.14
CA ILE A 67 -0.09 7.62 -21.66
C ILE A 67 0.87 6.45 -21.91
N LYS A 68 2.03 6.70 -22.51
CA LYS A 68 3.00 5.65 -22.86
C LYS A 68 3.53 4.95 -21.61
N ASP A 69 3.96 5.73 -20.62
CA ASP A 69 4.50 5.19 -19.37
C ASP A 69 3.43 4.48 -18.55
N THR A 70 2.18 4.96 -18.61
CA THR A 70 1.03 4.32 -17.96
C THR A 70 0.77 2.93 -18.55
N ILE A 71 0.80 2.78 -19.88
CA ILE A 71 0.63 1.49 -20.57
C ILE A 71 1.77 0.54 -20.23
N ILE A 72 3.02 1.02 -20.26
CA ILE A 72 4.20 0.21 -19.91
C ILE A 72 4.08 -0.27 -18.46
N SER A 73 3.75 0.62 -17.52
CA SER A 73 3.55 0.29 -16.11
C SER A 73 2.46 -0.75 -15.91
N LEU A 74 1.32 -0.60 -16.60
CA LEU A 74 0.22 -1.56 -16.57
C LEU A 74 0.68 -2.95 -17.07
N CYS A 75 1.37 -3.02 -18.20
CA CYS A 75 1.90 -4.28 -18.75
C CYS A 75 2.92 -4.93 -17.80
N MET A 76 3.84 -4.15 -17.24
CA MET A 76 4.83 -4.65 -16.29
C MET A 76 4.18 -5.14 -14.99
N SER A 77 3.08 -4.52 -14.56
CA SER A 77 2.30 -5.00 -13.41
C SER A 77 1.63 -6.35 -13.69
N ALA A 78 1.35 -6.68 -14.95
CA ALA A 78 0.64 -7.88 -15.35
C ALA A 78 1.53 -9.13 -15.43
N LYS A 79 2.85 -8.94 -15.57
CA LYS A 79 3.81 -10.04 -15.63
C LYS A 79 3.75 -10.92 -14.37
N SER A 80 3.93 -12.22 -14.58
CA SER A 80 3.94 -13.24 -13.53
C SER A 80 5.22 -13.23 -12.68
N GLU A 81 6.34 -12.75 -13.25
CA GLU A 81 7.62 -12.65 -12.55
C GLU A 81 7.62 -11.52 -11.53
N GLN A 82 7.91 -11.86 -10.27
CA GLN A 82 7.87 -10.90 -9.17
C GLN A 82 9.25 -10.51 -8.68
N ASN A 83 9.48 -9.21 -8.61
CA ASN A 83 10.67 -8.62 -8.01
C ASN A 83 10.44 -8.35 -6.52
N PHE A 84 10.60 -9.38 -5.68
CA PHE A 84 10.35 -9.25 -4.23
C PHE A 84 11.30 -8.28 -3.53
N SER A 85 12.58 -8.22 -3.92
CA SER A 85 13.54 -7.27 -3.34
C SER A 85 13.17 -5.81 -3.65
N GLY A 86 12.64 -5.56 -4.85
CA GLY A 86 12.09 -4.25 -5.21
C GLY A 86 10.88 -3.87 -4.36
N VAL A 87 10.01 -4.83 -4.05
CA VAL A 87 8.83 -4.62 -3.20
C VAL A 87 9.23 -4.35 -1.75
N GLU A 88 10.21 -5.07 -1.21
CA GLU A 88 10.74 -4.81 0.14
C GLU A 88 11.32 -3.41 0.27
N LYS A 89 12.08 -2.96 -0.72
CA LYS A 89 12.61 -1.59 -0.75
C LYS A 89 11.49 -0.55 -0.76
N GLU A 90 10.52 -0.70 -1.66
CA GLU A 90 9.39 0.22 -1.78
C GLU A 90 8.51 0.25 -0.51
N LEU A 91 8.31 -0.89 0.14
CA LEU A 91 7.59 -0.99 1.40
C LEU A 91 8.27 -0.16 2.48
N ASN A 92 9.59 -0.29 2.62
CA ASN A 92 10.36 0.46 3.62
C ASN A 92 10.36 1.96 3.31
N GLU A 93 10.56 2.35 2.06
CA GLU A 93 10.46 3.75 1.62
C GLU A 93 9.06 4.33 1.90
N PHE A 94 8.01 3.56 1.63
CA PHE A 94 6.64 3.95 1.92
C PHE A 94 6.45 4.20 3.41
N MET A 95 6.83 3.27 4.28
CA MET A 95 6.74 3.44 5.74
C MET A 95 7.52 4.67 6.23
N LEU A 96 8.76 4.84 5.77
CA LEU A 96 9.65 5.93 6.18
C LEU A 96 9.19 7.31 5.67
N SER A 97 8.26 7.36 4.72
CA SER A 97 7.65 8.62 4.27
C SER A 97 6.60 9.18 5.24
N PHE A 98 6.25 8.44 6.30
CA PHE A 98 5.26 8.85 7.28
C PHE A 98 5.88 9.11 8.66
N ASN A 99 5.38 10.15 9.33
CA ASN A 99 5.58 10.39 10.76
C ASN A 99 4.28 10.29 11.57
N SER A 100 3.26 9.62 11.01
CA SER A 100 2.03 9.25 11.72
C SER A 100 1.44 7.97 11.12
N VAL A 101 0.63 7.27 11.90
CA VAL A 101 0.04 5.99 11.50
C VAL A 101 -1.39 5.87 12.04
N ALA A 102 -2.29 5.27 11.28
CA ALA A 102 -3.63 4.92 11.77
C ALA A 102 -3.58 3.68 12.67
N LEU A 103 -4.48 3.62 13.64
CA LEU A 103 -4.53 2.58 14.67
C LEU A 103 -5.93 1.99 14.76
N ALA A 104 -6.00 0.66 14.83
CA ALA A 104 -7.16 -0.08 15.32
C ALA A 104 -6.80 -0.68 16.69
N THR A 105 -7.51 -0.28 17.73
CA THR A 105 -7.31 -0.75 19.11
C THR A 105 -8.63 -1.27 19.69
N LEU A 106 -8.57 -2.05 20.77
CA LEU A 106 -9.74 -2.63 21.43
C LEU A 106 -9.84 -2.14 22.87
N ASN A 107 -10.97 -1.57 23.26
CA ASN A 107 -11.20 -1.13 24.64
C ASN A 107 -11.56 -2.31 25.57
N ALA A 108 -11.66 -2.04 26.87
CA ALA A 108 -11.97 -3.06 27.88
C ALA A 108 -13.38 -3.65 27.74
N ASN A 109 -14.29 -2.96 27.06
CA ASN A 109 -15.67 -3.40 26.80
C ASN A 109 -15.77 -4.23 25.51
N GLY A 110 -14.67 -4.41 24.77
CA GLY A 110 -14.66 -5.12 23.49
C GLY A 110 -15.08 -4.26 22.29
N GLU A 111 -15.12 -2.94 22.43
CA GLU A 111 -15.43 -2.01 21.33
C GLU A 111 -14.12 -1.59 20.63
N VAL A 112 -14.18 -1.51 19.30
CA VAL A 112 -13.03 -1.13 18.48
C VAL A 112 -12.93 0.39 18.36
N VAL A 113 -11.70 0.90 18.41
CA VAL A 113 -11.39 2.32 18.25
C VAL A 113 -10.46 2.50 17.07
N CYS A 114 -10.92 3.28 16.09
CA CYS A 114 -10.13 3.74 14.95
C CYS A 114 -9.59 5.14 15.24
N SER A 115 -8.27 5.28 15.32
CA SER A 115 -7.61 6.56 15.62
C SER A 115 -6.32 6.70 14.81
N TYR A 116 -5.50 7.70 15.12
CA TYR A 116 -4.14 7.82 14.60
C TYR A 116 -3.18 8.26 15.72
N ALA A 117 -1.89 8.08 15.52
CA ALA A 117 -0.84 8.58 16.42
C ALA A 117 0.41 9.04 15.64
N PRO A 118 1.19 9.99 16.19
CA PRO A 118 2.56 10.24 15.74
C PRO A 118 3.39 8.96 15.73
N PHE A 119 4.25 8.80 14.72
CA PHE A 119 5.05 7.60 14.50
C PHE A 119 6.51 7.97 14.20
N VAL A 120 7.43 7.15 14.70
CA VAL A 120 8.85 7.24 14.35
C VAL A 120 9.46 5.84 14.20
N SER A 121 10.24 5.66 13.14
CA SER A 121 11.13 4.51 12.97
C SER A 121 12.56 4.95 13.27
N THR A 122 13.26 4.20 14.12
CA THR A 122 14.61 4.50 14.61
C THR A 122 15.47 3.23 14.58
N GLN A 123 16.77 3.38 14.84
CA GLN A 123 17.67 2.23 15.04
C GLN A 123 17.29 1.34 16.23
N TRP A 124 16.47 1.84 17.16
CA TRP A 124 16.01 1.10 18.34
C TRP A 124 14.62 0.48 18.15
N GLY A 125 14.01 0.65 16.97
CA GLY A 125 12.69 0.12 16.63
C GLY A 125 11.69 1.21 16.24
N ASN A 126 10.43 0.80 16.18
CA ASN A 126 9.29 1.61 15.77
C ASN A 126 8.49 2.05 16.98
N TYR A 127 8.05 3.30 17.03
CA TYR A 127 7.37 3.86 18.18
C TYR A 127 6.20 4.74 17.77
N ILE A 128 5.18 4.80 18.63
CA ILE A 128 4.15 5.85 18.62
C ILE A 128 4.26 6.69 19.89
N TYR A 129 3.73 7.91 19.86
CA TYR A 129 3.71 8.82 21.00
C TYR A 129 2.28 9.27 21.32
N ILE A 130 1.75 8.85 22.47
CA ILE A 130 0.31 8.96 22.78
C ILE A 130 0.08 9.46 24.21
N SER A 131 -1.03 10.17 24.43
CA SER A 131 -1.43 10.71 25.74
C SER A 131 -2.42 9.79 26.45
N GLU A 132 -2.34 9.72 27.78
CA GLU A 132 -3.33 9.10 28.68
C GLU A 132 -4.76 9.63 28.47
N VAL A 133 -4.92 10.84 27.93
CA VAL A 133 -6.22 11.47 27.66
C VAL A 133 -6.92 10.83 26.45
N SER A 134 -6.17 10.20 25.54
CA SER A 134 -6.73 9.61 24.31
C SER A 134 -7.34 8.23 24.58
N GLU A 135 -8.48 7.93 23.96
CA GLU A 135 -9.18 6.65 24.13
C GLU A 135 -8.28 5.45 23.83
N HIS A 136 -7.43 5.55 22.80
CA HIS A 136 -6.52 4.46 22.44
C HIS A 136 -5.47 4.11 23.52
N PHE A 137 -5.22 4.98 24.50
CA PHE A 137 -4.17 4.75 25.49
C PHE A 137 -4.54 3.58 26.40
N ASN A 138 -5.73 3.66 27.01
CA ASN A 138 -6.20 2.59 27.88
C ASN A 138 -6.42 1.29 27.09
N ASN A 139 -6.86 1.41 25.83
CA ASN A 139 -7.02 0.26 24.92
C ASN A 139 -5.70 -0.48 24.72
N ILE A 140 -4.61 0.25 24.44
CA ILE A 140 -3.27 -0.33 24.26
C ILE A 140 -2.75 -0.90 25.58
N LYS A 141 -3.01 -0.25 26.71
CA LYS A 141 -2.60 -0.73 28.04
C LYS A 141 -3.28 -2.04 28.42
N VAL A 142 -4.59 -2.17 28.15
CA VAL A 142 -5.38 -3.36 28.46
C VAL A 142 -5.17 -4.48 27.45
N ASN A 143 -5.06 -4.14 26.15
CA ASN A 143 -4.95 -5.09 25.05
C ASN A 143 -3.67 -4.86 24.21
N PRO A 144 -2.45 -4.94 24.79
CA PRO A 144 -1.20 -4.55 24.13
C PRO A 144 -0.81 -5.40 22.93
N ASN A 145 -1.43 -6.58 22.77
CA ASN A 145 -1.12 -7.52 21.68
C ASN A 145 -2.28 -7.66 20.68
N ASN A 146 -3.31 -6.81 20.77
CA ASN A 146 -4.46 -6.79 19.86
C ASN A 146 -4.60 -5.42 19.22
N ILE A 147 -3.61 -5.09 18.38
CA ILE A 147 -3.50 -3.81 17.70
C ILE A 147 -3.15 -4.08 16.24
N GLU A 148 -3.79 -3.34 15.33
CA GLU A 148 -3.34 -3.23 13.95
C GLU A 148 -3.01 -1.77 13.64
N ILE A 149 -1.89 -1.55 12.97
CA ILE A 149 -1.50 -0.23 12.47
C ILE A 149 -1.62 -0.19 10.95
N MET A 150 -1.86 1.00 10.39
CA MET A 150 -1.93 1.22 8.96
C MET A 150 -1.24 2.51 8.54
N PHE A 151 -0.18 2.37 7.75
CA PHE A 151 0.34 3.47 6.92
C PHE A 151 -0.55 3.56 5.70
N LEU A 152 -1.16 4.71 5.48
CA LEU A 152 -2.15 4.92 4.44
C LEU A 152 -1.77 6.16 3.64
N GLU A 153 -1.65 6.00 2.33
CA GLU A 153 -1.37 7.09 1.42
C GLU A 153 -2.43 8.20 1.53
N ASP A 154 -1.98 9.46 1.54
CA ASP A 154 -2.85 10.62 1.46
C ASP A 154 -3.73 10.51 0.22
N GLU A 155 -5.03 10.75 0.40
CA GLU A 155 -6.00 10.60 -0.69
C GLU A 155 -5.69 11.50 -1.89
N SER A 156 -5.15 12.70 -1.65
CA SER A 156 -4.72 13.64 -2.68
C SER A 156 -3.49 13.19 -3.48
N LYS A 157 -2.71 12.23 -2.97
CA LYS A 157 -1.53 11.66 -3.62
C LYS A 157 -1.83 10.33 -4.31
N ALA A 158 -2.88 9.65 -3.87
CA ALA A 158 -3.27 8.35 -4.40
C ALA A 158 -3.70 8.41 -5.88
N ALA A 159 -3.63 7.26 -6.55
CA ALA A 159 -4.09 7.14 -7.93
C ALA A 159 -5.60 7.40 -8.06
N SER A 160 -6.36 6.88 -7.09
CA SER A 160 -7.80 7.10 -6.90
C SER A 160 -8.22 6.69 -5.49
N VAL A 161 -9.44 7.04 -5.07
CA VAL A 161 -9.98 6.69 -3.74
C VAL A 161 -10.06 5.19 -3.49
N ILE A 162 -10.20 4.38 -4.55
CA ILE A 162 -10.25 2.91 -4.46
C ILE A 162 -8.85 2.26 -4.44
N LEU A 163 -7.79 3.04 -4.69
CA LEU A 163 -6.42 2.56 -4.77
C LEU A 163 -5.44 3.47 -4.04
N ARG A 164 -5.67 3.63 -2.74
CA ARG A 164 -4.70 4.22 -1.81
C ARG A 164 -3.69 3.14 -1.42
N LYS A 165 -2.41 3.38 -1.67
CA LYS A 165 -1.34 2.49 -1.21
C LYS A 165 -1.41 2.37 0.30
N ARG A 166 -1.23 1.16 0.82
CA ARG A 166 -1.36 0.91 2.25
C ARG A 166 -0.47 -0.22 2.72
N LEU A 167 0.08 -0.05 3.91
CA LEU A 167 0.88 -1.03 4.63
C LEU A 167 0.26 -1.23 6.01
N ARG A 168 -0.16 -2.46 6.32
CA ARG A 168 -0.75 -2.83 7.60
C ARG A 168 0.15 -3.80 8.34
N TYR A 169 0.21 -3.69 9.66
CA TYR A 169 0.86 -4.67 10.53
C TYR A 169 0.01 -4.95 11.75
N ARG A 170 -0.11 -6.24 12.11
CA ARG A 170 -0.43 -6.61 13.49
C ARG A 170 0.78 -6.32 14.37
N VAL A 171 0.58 -5.74 15.54
CA VAL A 171 1.68 -5.32 16.41
C VAL A 171 1.48 -5.75 17.86
N ASN A 172 2.60 -5.99 18.55
CA ASN A 172 2.65 -5.97 20.00
C ASN A 172 3.18 -4.60 20.46
N ALA A 173 2.59 -4.05 21.52
CA ALA A 173 2.95 -2.78 22.10
C ALA A 173 3.66 -2.96 23.45
N SER A 174 4.72 -2.18 23.69
CA SER A 174 5.35 -2.06 25.01
C SER A 174 5.68 -0.61 25.34
N PHE A 175 5.29 -0.18 26.54
CA PHE A 175 5.55 1.19 27.01
C PHE A 175 7.03 1.38 27.34
N LEU A 176 7.58 2.50 26.88
CA LEU A 176 8.95 2.92 27.18
C LEU A 176 8.92 4.05 28.20
N GLU A 177 9.52 3.79 29.36
CA GLU A 177 9.69 4.80 30.40
C GLU A 177 10.62 5.94 29.94
N ARG A 178 10.39 7.12 30.53
CA ARG A 178 11.26 8.28 30.29
C ARG A 178 12.67 8.02 30.80
N GLY A 179 13.65 8.55 30.08
CA GLY A 179 15.07 8.39 30.35
C GLY A 179 15.89 8.59 29.08
N GLU A 180 17.16 8.16 29.11
CA GLU A 180 18.09 8.38 28.00
C GLU A 180 17.56 7.83 26.67
N ARG A 181 16.95 6.64 26.68
CA ARG A 181 16.41 6.03 25.45
C ARG A 181 15.19 6.77 24.91
N PHE A 182 14.34 7.28 25.80
CA PHE A 182 13.21 8.13 25.40
C PHE A 182 13.72 9.36 24.65
N ASP A 183 14.71 10.05 25.21
CA ASP A 183 15.26 11.27 24.61
C ASP A 183 15.89 11.01 23.25
N GLN A 184 16.68 9.94 23.15
CA GLN A 184 17.29 9.49 21.89
C GLN A 184 16.27 9.22 20.78
N ILE A 185 15.14 8.56 21.10
CA ILE A 185 14.08 8.28 20.12
C ILE A 185 13.35 9.56 19.75
N TYR A 186 13.07 10.42 20.72
CA TYR A 186 12.34 11.66 20.48
C TYR A 186 13.17 12.69 19.70
N ASP A 187 14.49 12.72 19.90
CA ASP A 187 15.40 13.53 19.10
C ASP A 187 15.37 13.12 17.62
N GLU A 188 15.33 11.82 17.33
CA GLU A 188 15.17 11.32 15.95
C GLU A 188 13.79 11.67 15.37
N PHE A 189 12.73 11.62 16.19
CA PHE A 189 11.41 12.09 15.77
C PHE A 189 11.38 13.58 15.44
N GLU A 190 11.98 14.43 16.28
CA GLU A 190 12.14 15.87 16.00
C GLU A 190 12.95 16.10 14.73
N LYS A 191 14.01 15.32 14.50
CA LYS A 191 14.83 15.42 13.30
C LYS A 191 14.06 15.05 12.03
N GLN A 192 13.26 13.97 12.04
CA GLN A 192 12.47 13.53 10.88
C GLN A 192 11.34 14.52 10.55
N THR A 193 10.75 15.16 11.57
CA THR A 193 9.60 16.07 11.41
C THR A 193 9.99 17.55 11.29
N GLY A 194 11.22 17.93 11.63
CA GLY A 194 11.65 19.32 11.79
C GLY A 194 11.35 19.92 13.18
N GLY A 195 10.60 19.22 14.04
CA GLY A 195 10.44 19.56 15.47
C GLY A 195 9.54 20.77 15.78
N GLU A 196 8.85 21.32 14.79
CA GLU A 196 7.90 22.45 14.96
C GLU A 196 6.47 21.96 15.25
N GLY A 197 5.47 22.85 15.22
CA GLY A 197 4.04 22.47 15.30
C GLY A 197 3.57 21.92 16.66
N GLY A 198 4.30 22.21 17.75
CA GLY A 198 3.96 21.75 19.10
C GLY A 198 4.63 20.44 19.52
N ILE A 199 5.44 19.81 18.65
CA ILE A 199 6.18 18.58 18.95
C ILE A 199 7.07 18.73 20.19
N LYS A 200 7.81 19.83 20.29
CA LYS A 200 8.64 20.16 21.47
C LYS A 200 7.83 20.41 22.75
N THR A 201 6.56 20.81 22.61
CA THR A 201 5.66 21.06 23.73
C THR A 201 5.18 19.74 24.32
N ILE A 202 4.62 18.86 23.49
CA ILE A 202 4.08 17.57 23.96
C ILE A 202 5.19 16.62 24.45
N ARG A 203 6.45 16.81 24.04
CA ARG A 203 7.60 16.09 24.60
C ARG A 203 7.70 16.20 26.12
N LYS A 204 7.34 17.36 26.67
CA LYS A 204 7.48 17.70 28.10
C LYS A 204 6.25 17.29 28.93
N MET A 205 5.16 16.88 28.27
CA MET A 205 3.92 16.49 28.93
C MET A 205 4.04 15.05 29.46
N LEU A 206 3.92 14.88 30.78
CA LEU A 206 4.19 13.60 31.45
C LEU A 206 3.11 12.55 31.22
N ASP A 207 1.91 12.97 30.83
CA ASP A 207 0.82 12.09 30.42
C ASP A 207 1.04 11.49 29.02
N PHE A 208 2.09 11.91 28.30
CA PHE A 208 2.47 11.30 27.03
C PHE A 208 3.58 10.27 27.18
N HIS A 209 3.41 9.16 26.47
CA HIS A 209 4.23 7.96 26.55
C HIS A 209 4.72 7.54 25.17
N LEU A 210 5.98 7.12 25.08
CA LEU A 210 6.48 6.38 23.91
C LEU A 210 6.06 4.92 24.06
N VAL A 211 5.50 4.36 22.99
CA VAL A 211 5.08 2.96 22.93
C VAL A 211 5.79 2.30 21.75
N LYS A 212 6.63 1.32 22.06
CA LYS A 212 7.32 0.51 21.05
C LYS A 212 6.33 -0.42 20.36
N LEU A 213 6.40 -0.50 19.04
CA LEU A 213 5.60 -1.39 18.21
C LEU A 213 6.47 -2.47 17.60
N GLU A 214 6.20 -3.71 17.97
CA GLU A 214 6.83 -4.90 17.40
C GLU A 214 5.95 -5.47 16.30
N PHE A 215 6.38 -5.31 15.05
CA PHE A 215 5.60 -5.74 13.89
C PHE A 215 5.59 -7.26 13.77
N LYS A 216 4.41 -7.81 13.47
CA LYS A 216 4.21 -9.23 13.17
C LYS A 216 3.81 -9.40 11.70
N LYS A 217 2.68 -10.07 11.45
CA LYS A 217 2.13 -10.24 10.11
C LYS A 217 1.76 -8.89 9.52
N GLY A 218 2.23 -8.65 8.30
CA GLY A 218 1.94 -7.46 7.53
C GLY A 218 1.24 -7.73 6.22
N ARG A 219 0.62 -6.69 5.68
CA ARG A 219 0.01 -6.67 4.34
C ARG A 219 0.34 -5.36 3.65
N PHE A 220 0.98 -5.44 2.48
CA PHE A 220 1.24 -4.29 1.62
C PHE A 220 0.39 -4.38 0.35
N VAL A 221 -0.28 -3.28 -0.01
CA VAL A 221 -1.01 -3.16 -1.28
C VAL A 221 -0.53 -1.90 -1.98
N LYS A 222 0.05 -2.07 -3.17
CA LYS A 222 0.58 -0.97 -3.98
C LYS A 222 -0.15 -0.75 -5.31
N GLY A 223 -1.04 -1.66 -5.69
CA GLY A 223 -1.75 -1.62 -6.97
C GLY A 223 -2.77 -2.74 -7.13
N PHE A 224 -3.52 -2.71 -8.22
CA PHE A 224 -4.48 -3.77 -8.56
C PHE A 224 -3.77 -5.11 -8.80
N GLY A 225 -4.20 -6.16 -8.07
CA GLY A 225 -3.53 -7.46 -8.10
C GLY A 225 -2.05 -7.38 -7.70
N GLN A 226 -1.69 -6.43 -6.82
CA GLN A 226 -0.36 -6.26 -6.26
C GLN A 226 -0.47 -6.15 -4.74
N ALA A 227 -0.83 -7.28 -4.12
CA ALA A 227 -0.97 -7.43 -2.69
C ALA A 227 0.07 -8.45 -2.17
N TYR A 228 0.74 -8.09 -1.09
CA TYR A 228 1.87 -8.84 -0.56
C TYR A 228 1.73 -9.07 0.94
N ASP A 229 1.92 -10.31 1.38
CA ASP A 229 2.02 -10.67 2.80
C ASP A 229 3.46 -10.53 3.27
N ILE A 230 3.62 -10.03 4.50
CA ILE A 230 4.92 -9.91 5.18
C ILE A 230 4.90 -10.79 6.43
N GLU A 231 5.83 -11.72 6.54
CA GLU A 231 6.01 -12.55 7.73
C GLU A 231 7.48 -12.91 7.94
N ASN A 232 8.02 -12.63 9.13
CA ASN A 232 9.40 -12.91 9.50
C ASN A 232 10.45 -12.38 8.50
N GLY A 233 10.22 -11.17 7.97
CA GLY A 233 11.08 -10.53 6.98
C GLY A 233 10.89 -11.03 5.54
N ASN A 234 10.04 -12.03 5.30
CA ASN A 234 9.76 -12.53 3.96
C ASN A 234 8.53 -11.83 3.37
N VAL A 235 8.65 -11.37 2.14
CA VAL A 235 7.54 -10.85 1.34
C VAL A 235 7.05 -11.92 0.36
N SER A 236 5.74 -12.15 0.33
CA SER A 236 5.11 -13.13 -0.56
C SER A 236 3.89 -12.54 -1.25
N HIS A 237 3.60 -12.98 -2.48
CA HIS A 237 2.44 -12.47 -3.23
C HIS A 237 1.16 -13.24 -2.90
N VAL A 238 0.08 -12.50 -2.65
CA VAL A 238 -1.22 -13.11 -2.33
C VAL A 238 -1.91 -13.69 -3.57
N GLY A 239 -1.68 -13.12 -4.75
CA GLY A 239 -2.40 -13.46 -6.00
C GLY A 239 -1.72 -14.46 -6.91
N ALA A 240 -0.87 -15.38 -6.40
CA ALA A 240 -0.19 -16.36 -7.24
C ALA A 240 -1.15 -17.29 -8.00
N SER A 241 -2.36 -17.49 -7.47
CA SER A 241 -3.43 -18.29 -8.08
C SER A 241 -4.32 -17.51 -9.07
N GLY A 242 -3.91 -16.32 -9.51
CA GLY A 242 -4.67 -15.49 -10.45
C GLY A 242 -5.63 -14.50 -9.78
N ASN A 243 -6.56 -13.94 -10.57
CA ASN A 243 -7.51 -12.94 -10.10
C ASN A 243 -8.58 -13.58 -9.19
N PRO A 244 -8.66 -13.21 -7.89
CA PRO A 244 -9.63 -13.80 -6.97
C PRO A 244 -11.04 -13.22 -7.11
N HIS A 245 -11.22 -12.17 -7.91
CA HIS A 245 -12.52 -11.52 -8.10
C HIS A 245 -13.39 -12.28 -9.10
N LYS A 246 -14.71 -12.31 -8.83
CA LYS A 246 -15.70 -12.89 -9.74
C LYS A 246 -16.27 -11.80 -10.63
N PHE A 247 -16.24 -12.00 -11.94
CA PHE A 247 -16.87 -11.10 -12.91
C PHE A 247 -18.22 -11.66 -13.34
N SER A 248 -19.28 -10.86 -13.22
CA SER A 248 -20.61 -11.21 -13.72
C SER A 248 -20.65 -11.00 -15.23
N HIS A 249 -20.20 -12.00 -15.98
CA HIS A 249 -20.30 -12.10 -17.44
C HIS A 249 -19.39 -11.19 -18.28
N LYS A 250 -18.73 -11.84 -19.25
CA LYS A 250 -18.02 -11.25 -20.37
C LYS A 250 -19.06 -10.57 -21.28
N HIS A 251 -18.91 -9.27 -21.51
CA HIS A 251 -19.63 -8.53 -22.55
C HIS A 251 -18.61 -8.01 -23.56
#